data_AF-A0A8S3JF60-F1
#
_entry.id   AF-A0A8S3JF60-F1
#
_cell.length_a   1.000
_cell.length_b   1.000
_cell.length_c   1.000
_cell.angle_alpha   90.00
_cell.angle_beta   90.00
_cell.angle_gamma   90.00
#
_symmetry.space_group_name_H-M   'P 1'
#
loop_
_entity.id
_entity.type
_entity.pdbx_description
1 polymer ?
#
loop_
_entity_poly.entity_id
_entity_poly.type
_entity_poly.pdbx_seq_one_letter_code
_entity_poly.pdbx_strand_id
1 'polypeptide(L)'
;LFIDIREEIRRLKSELKQLYNESQLKQVRYTLHAVCVHEGSATLGHFLTESKWSDVFEDAIGGQRTSNDREAPRAPSAYLLVYISAEQKLMSN
;
A
#
# COMPACT_ATOMS: atom_id res chain seq x y z
N LEU A 1 -6.96 -35.25 1.69
CA LEU A 1 -5.56 -34.85 2.00
C LEU A 1 -5.12 -33.55 1.32
N PHE A 2 -4.95 -33.46 0.00
CA PHE A 2 -4.53 -32.19 -0.68
C PHE A 2 -5.58 -31.07 -0.67
N ILE A 3 -6.86 -31.42 -0.55
CA ILE A 3 -7.95 -30.44 -0.41
C ILE A 3 -7.91 -29.87 1.01
N ASP A 4 -7.86 -30.74 2.02
CA ASP A 4 -7.78 -30.38 3.44
C ASP A 4 -6.61 -29.43 3.73
N ILE A 5 -5.40 -29.68 3.20
CA ILE A 5 -4.26 -28.76 3.38
C ILE A 5 -4.54 -27.38 2.76
N ARG A 6 -5.15 -27.32 1.57
CA ARG A 6 -5.48 -26.03 0.93
C ARG A 6 -6.54 -25.27 1.69
N GLU A 7 -7.53 -25.97 2.25
CA GLU A 7 -8.56 -25.36 3.08
C GLU A 7 -7.98 -24.84 4.39
N GLU A 8 -7.10 -25.59 5.04
CA GLU A 8 -6.39 -25.15 6.24
C GLU A 8 -5.51 -23.93 5.96
N ILE A 9 -4.78 -23.90 4.84
CA ILE A 9 -4.01 -22.71 4.44
C ILE A 9 -4.93 -21.50 4.25
N ARG A 10 -6.12 -21.66 3.65
CA ARG A 10 -7.07 -20.56 3.47
C ARG A 10 -7.64 -20.09 4.80
N ARG A 11 -7.98 -21.02 5.70
CA ARG A 11 -8.47 -20.74 7.04
C ARG A 11 -7.46 -19.93 7.84
N LEU A 12 -6.22 -20.39 7.92
CA LEU A 12 -5.13 -19.69 8.61
C LEU A 12 -4.86 -18.30 8.02
N LYS A 13 -4.87 -18.16 6.69
CA LYS A 13 -4.75 -16.83 6.03
C LYS A 13 -5.90 -15.89 6.40
N SER A 14 -7.12 -16.42 6.53
CA SER A 14 -8.28 -15.65 6.95
C SER A 14 -8.16 -15.21 8.41
N GLU A 15 -7.80 -16.14 9.31
CA GLU A 15 -7.58 -15.84 10.73
C GLU A 15 -6.49 -14.79 10.92
N LEU A 16 -5.36 -14.91 10.20
CA LEU A 16 -4.28 -13.92 10.24
C LEU A 16 -4.73 -12.53 9.80
N LYS A 17 -5.55 -12.43 8.75
CA LYS A 17 -6.13 -11.16 8.30
C LYS A 17 -7.09 -10.55 9.33
N GLN A 18 -7.77 -11.40 10.10
CA GLN A 18 -8.72 -10.97 11.12
C GLN A 18 -8.06 -10.59 12.45
N LEU A 19 -6.80 -10.97 12.68
CA LEU A 19 -6.08 -10.71 13.93
C LEU A 19 -6.07 -9.23 14.35
N TYR A 20 -5.85 -8.33 13.41
CA TYR A 20 -5.85 -6.87 13.66
C TYR A 20 -7.22 -6.23 13.44
N ASN A 21 -8.28 -7.03 13.28
CA ASN A 21 -9.62 -6.53 12.95
C ASN A 21 -10.43 -6.09 14.19
N GLU A 22 -9.89 -6.32 15.39
CA GLU A 22 -10.50 -6.00 16.68
C GLU A 22 -10.75 -4.49 16.85
N SER A 23 -11.89 -4.13 17.45
CA SER A 23 -12.29 -2.72 17.64
C SER A 23 -11.32 -1.93 18.52
N GLN A 24 -10.69 -2.59 19.50
CA GLN A 24 -9.72 -1.98 20.41
C GLN A 24 -8.45 -1.52 19.68
N LEU A 25 -8.05 -2.23 18.61
CA LEU A 25 -6.87 -1.90 17.80
C LEU A 25 -7.14 -0.83 16.72
N LYS A 26 -8.41 -0.44 16.54
CA LYS A 26 -8.86 0.48 15.48
C LYS A 26 -9.31 1.85 15.99
N GLN A 27 -9.02 2.16 17.25
CA GLN A 27 -9.43 3.40 17.89
C GLN A 27 -8.77 4.62 17.23
N VAL A 28 -7.49 4.51 16.86
CA VAL A 28 -6.72 5.60 16.26
C VAL A 28 -6.69 5.43 14.75
N ARG A 29 -7.27 6.38 14.01
CA ARG A 29 -7.36 6.35 12.54
C ARG A 29 -6.51 7.43 11.92
N TYR A 30 -5.70 7.02 10.95
CA TYR A 30 -4.92 7.91 10.09
C TYR A 30 -5.39 7.77 8.64
N THR A 31 -5.50 8.89 7.95
CA THR A 31 -5.81 8.96 6.52
C THR A 31 -4.53 9.26 5.76
N LEU A 32 -4.25 8.48 4.72
CA LEU A 32 -3.14 8.76 3.81
C LEU A 32 -3.42 10.06 3.06
N HIS A 33 -2.51 11.02 3.17
CA HIS A 33 -2.67 12.37 2.63
C HIS A 33 -1.77 12.65 1.43
N ALA A 34 -0.49 12.24 1.47
CA ALA A 34 0.47 12.46 0.39
C ALA A 34 1.52 11.32 0.31
N VAL A 35 1.89 10.90 -0.90
CA VAL A 35 2.90 9.87 -1.18
C VAL A 35 3.86 10.52 -2.14
N CYS A 36 5.12 10.45 -1.78
CA CYS A 36 6.18 10.79 -2.70
C CYS A 36 6.68 9.52 -3.38
N VAL A 37 6.58 9.53 -4.69
CA VAL A 37 7.03 8.44 -5.55
C VAL A 37 8.27 8.88 -6.28
N HIS A 38 9.22 7.97 -6.39
CA HIS A 38 10.42 8.15 -7.16
C HIS A 38 10.38 7.25 -8.39
N GLU A 39 10.46 7.86 -9.57
CA GLU A 39 10.58 7.16 -10.85
C GLU A 39 12.01 7.33 -11.37
N GLY A 40 12.80 6.25 -11.37
CA GLY A 40 14.10 6.24 -12.04
C GLY A 40 15.29 6.78 -11.23
N SER A 41 15.96 7.82 -11.74
CA SER A 41 17.25 8.35 -11.22
C SER A 41 17.03 9.24 -10.00
N ALA A 42 17.82 9.04 -8.94
CA ALA A 42 17.68 9.57 -7.56
C ALA A 42 17.52 11.09 -7.38
N THR A 43 17.45 11.86 -8.47
CA THR A 43 17.48 13.32 -8.48
C THR A 43 16.11 13.99 -8.67
N LEU A 44 15.06 13.28 -9.10
CA LEU A 44 13.72 13.87 -9.29
C LEU A 44 12.61 12.99 -8.69
N GLY A 45 11.95 13.47 -7.63
CA GLY A 45 10.76 12.84 -7.04
C GLY A 45 9.49 13.60 -7.38
N HIS A 46 8.38 12.88 -7.58
CA HIS A 46 7.07 13.48 -7.81
C HIS A 46 6.18 13.29 -6.58
N PHE A 47 5.54 14.38 -6.12
CA PHE A 47 4.52 14.33 -5.06
C PHE A 47 3.15 14.09 -5.68
N LEU A 48 2.45 13.06 -5.24
CA LEU A 48 1.09 12.77 -5.68
C LEU A 48 0.10 13.09 -4.56
N THR A 49 -1.06 13.64 -4.96
CA THR A 49 -2.16 14.06 -4.08
C THR A 49 -3.36 13.13 -4.19
N GLU A 50 -4.37 13.36 -3.34
CA GLU A 50 -5.48 12.42 -3.12
C GLU A 50 -6.27 11.96 -4.36
N SER A 51 -6.29 12.77 -5.42
CA SER A 51 -7.03 12.49 -6.65
C SER A 51 -6.27 11.68 -7.70
N LYS A 52 -4.97 11.43 -7.51
CA LYS A 52 -4.10 10.75 -8.51
C LYS A 52 -3.46 9.45 -7.98
N TRP A 53 -3.87 8.99 -6.81
CA TRP A 53 -3.31 7.79 -6.19
C TRP A 53 -3.53 6.52 -6.98
N SER A 54 -4.76 6.29 -7.46
CA SER A 54 -5.18 5.01 -8.05
C SER A 54 -4.28 4.59 -9.21
N ASP A 55 -3.81 5.58 -9.96
CA ASP A 55 -3.12 5.36 -11.23
C ASP A 55 -1.64 5.04 -11.04
N VAL A 56 -1.05 5.39 -9.88
CA VAL A 56 0.39 5.19 -9.61
C VAL A 56 0.64 4.24 -8.45
N PHE A 57 -0.29 4.13 -7.49
CA PHE A 57 -0.14 3.31 -6.29
C PHE A 57 -0.12 1.81 -6.61
N GLU A 58 -0.98 1.35 -7.53
CA GLU A 58 -1.02 -0.06 -7.95
C GLU A 58 0.29 -0.49 -8.63
N ASP A 59 0.84 0.37 -9.50
CA ASP A 59 2.11 0.12 -10.18
C ASP A 59 3.31 0.20 -9.21
N ALA A 60 3.27 1.09 -8.21
CA ALA A 60 4.37 1.31 -7.28
C ALA A 60 4.46 0.31 -6.12
N ILE A 61 3.33 -0.29 -5.71
CA ILE A 61 3.26 -1.26 -4.60
C ILE A 61 3.14 -2.70 -5.14
N GLY A 62 2.60 -2.89 -6.34
CA GLY A 62 2.16 -4.19 -6.88
C GLY A 62 2.86 -4.68 -8.15
N GLY A 63 3.79 -3.90 -8.75
CA GLY A 63 4.53 -4.30 -9.95
C GLY A 63 5.44 -5.51 -9.73
N GLN A 64 4.89 -6.72 -9.83
CA GLN A 64 5.65 -7.98 -9.77
C GLN A 64 6.55 -8.09 -11.02
N ARG A 65 7.81 -7.66 -10.90
CA ARG A 65 8.80 -7.81 -11.97
C ARG A 65 8.96 -9.29 -12.29
N THR A 66 8.62 -9.68 -13.52
CA THR A 66 9.09 -10.97 -14.04
C THR A 66 10.58 -10.83 -14.35
N SER A 67 11.36 -11.87 -14.05
CA SER A 67 12.82 -11.86 -14.02
C SER A 67 13.53 -11.60 -15.36
N ASN A 68 12.80 -11.31 -16.44
CA ASN A 68 13.33 -11.13 -17.79
C ASN A 68 13.56 -9.66 -18.18
N ASP A 69 13.11 -8.69 -17.37
CA ASP A 69 13.18 -7.27 -17.72
C ASP A 69 14.46 -6.60 -17.21
N ARG A 70 15.58 -6.93 -17.85
CA ARG A 70 16.89 -6.29 -17.59
C ARG A 70 17.01 -4.88 -18.20
N GLU A 71 16.12 -4.51 -19.12
CA GLU A 71 16.12 -3.20 -19.80
C GLU A 71 14.87 -2.35 -19.52
N ALA A 72 13.90 -2.83 -18.74
CA ALA A 72 12.72 -2.03 -18.42
C ALA A 72 13.08 -0.85 -17.51
N PRO A 73 12.49 0.35 -17.74
CA PRO A 73 12.64 1.49 -16.84
C PRO A 73 12.27 1.06 -15.42
N ARG A 74 13.05 1.53 -14.42
CA ARG A 74 12.79 1.21 -13.01
C ARG A 74 11.37 1.60 -12.67
N ALA A 75 10.58 0.64 -12.22
CA ALA A 75 9.23 0.89 -11.77
C ALA A 75 9.23 1.98 -10.68
N PRO A 76 8.23 2.88 -10.67
CA PRO A 76 8.05 3.84 -9.60
C PRO A 76 8.09 3.15 -8.24
N SER A 77 8.74 3.75 -7.25
CA SER A 77 8.66 3.25 -5.87
C SER A 77 8.29 4.38 -4.91
N ALA A 78 7.34 4.10 -4.03
CA ALA A 78 6.96 5.00 -2.96
C ALA A 78 8.09 5.05 -1.91
N TYR A 79 8.60 6.24 -1.60
CA TYR A 79 9.66 6.40 -0.60
C TYR A 79 9.23 7.21 0.64
N LEU A 80 8.15 7.98 0.54
CA LEU A 80 7.57 8.72 1.66
C LEU A 80 6.05 8.60 1.64
N LEU A 81 5.48 8.18 2.77
CA LEU A 81 4.04 8.14 3.01
C LEU A 81 3.70 9.14 4.11
N VAL A 82 2.83 10.11 3.82
CA VAL A 82 2.37 11.13 4.77
C VAL A 82 0.94 10.78 5.19
N TYR A 83 0.78 10.55 6.48
CA TYR A 83 -0.51 10.26 7.09
C TYR A 83 -0.93 11.41 8.01
N ILE A 84 -2.21 11.77 7.98
CA ILE A 84 -2.80 12.77 8.87
C ILE A 84 -3.86 12.09 9.73
N SER A 85 -3.97 12.48 11.00
CA SER A 85 -5.03 11.98 11.89
C SER A 85 -6.40 12.28 11.28
N ALA A 86 -7.26 11.26 11.18
CA ALA A 86 -8.61 11.41 10.64
C ALA A 86 -9.47 12.38 11.49
N GLU A 87 -9.16 12.50 12.78
CA GLU A 87 -9.83 13.42 13.69
C GLU A 87 -9.48 14.89 13.39
N GLN A 88 -8.26 15.16 12.92
CA GLN A 88 -7.82 16.51 12.55
C GLN A 88 -8.40 16.95 11.19
N LYS A 89 -8.61 16.00 10.26
CA LYS A 89 -9.22 16.29 8.94
C LYS A 89 -10.68 16.75 9.05
N LEU A 90 -11.40 16.37 10.11
CA LEU A 90 -12.77 16.82 10.38
C LEU A 90 -12.85 18.29 10.81
N MET A 91 -11.78 18.87 11.35
CA MET A 91 -11.76 20.26 11.83
C MET A 91 -11.30 21.27 10.77
N SER A 92 -10.86 20.81 9.60
CA SER A 92 -10.36 21.69 8.52
C SER A 92 -11.32 21.85 7.34
N ASN A 93 -12.57 21.40 7.47
CA ASN A 93 -13.65 21.55 6.49
C ASN A 93 -14.76 22.45 7.06
#